data_AF-A0AAP9U7S1-F1
#
_entry.id   AF-A0AAP9U7S1-F1
#
_cell.length_a   1.000
_cell.length_b   1.000
_cell.length_c   1.000
_cell.angle_alpha   90.00
_cell.angle_beta   90.00
_cell.angle_gamma   90.00
#
_symmetry.space_group_name_H-M   'P 1'
#
loop_
_entity.id
_entity.type
_entity.pdbx_description
1 polymer ?
#
loop_
_entity_poly.entity_id
_entity_poly.type
_entity_poly.pdbx_seq_one_letter_code
_entity_poly.pdbx_strand_id
1 'polypeptide(L)'
;MFYLAIMLVLAHLIADFYTQSKRMVGDKAGERGKKYAWCGHMTHAGEHLFAFAIALIWWFYLMGGDVCQFIKPISYLGISYVAIHLVTDVLKESFKKKFPQKDFLFFIVDQIIHFLTILVLLVVIKNLGLLQFTLPENEHVKGMASIGVIICGLLILLKPVSLFVEKFLNMAMLQTRISHIKVTKSHLSRAFEDSLKNKFDKLMDDPDCSQEKVNTAFTEYKTRAELIVRELPNIDVSIETSEAFSSNKGGQWIGYVERVMIFTFFLFGQFTAIAAIMAIKTAFRFNDLKDDNDSHRSEYIMLGTFISLFATFLISLIIKHFVSVGELAKFIDTLIKPYM
;
A
#
# COMPACT_ATOMS: atom_id res chain seq x y z
N MET A 1 21.99 -10.47 16.06
CA MET A 1 20.93 -9.46 16.29
C MET A 1 20.41 -8.82 15.02
N PHE A 2 21.26 -8.29 14.14
CA PHE A 2 20.80 -7.64 12.89
C PHE A 2 19.91 -8.56 12.02
N TYR A 3 20.31 -9.81 11.79
CA TYR A 3 19.51 -10.77 11.02
C TYR A 3 18.15 -11.09 11.66
N LEU A 4 18.11 -11.21 13.00
CA LEU A 4 16.87 -11.38 13.73
C LEU A 4 15.95 -10.16 13.54
N ALA A 5 16.52 -8.96 13.58
CA ALA A 5 15.76 -7.73 13.34
C ALA A 5 15.08 -7.73 11.97
N ILE A 6 15.81 -8.13 10.92
CA ILE A 6 15.26 -8.23 9.55
C ILE A 6 14.09 -9.22 9.51
N MET A 7 14.26 -10.42 10.08
CA MET A 7 13.21 -11.45 10.09
C MET A 7 11.96 -11.00 10.84
N LEU A 8 12.13 -10.31 11.98
CA LEU A 8 11.02 -9.77 12.77
C LEU A 8 10.31 -8.62 12.05
N VAL A 9 11.06 -7.72 11.42
CA VAL A 9 10.49 -6.64 10.59
C VAL A 9 9.72 -7.24 9.41
N LEU A 10 10.28 -8.25 8.73
CA LEU A 10 9.63 -8.93 7.61
C LEU A 10 8.31 -9.59 8.03
N ALA A 11 8.34 -10.35 9.13
CA ALA A 11 7.16 -10.99 9.69
C ALA A 11 6.07 -9.97 10.07
N HIS A 12 6.46 -8.88 10.71
CA HIS A 12 5.56 -7.79 11.06
C HIS A 12 4.95 -7.12 9.82
N LEU A 13 5.75 -6.78 8.81
CA LEU A 13 5.28 -6.17 7.56
C LEU A 13 4.26 -7.07 6.83
N ILE A 14 4.54 -8.37 6.77
CA ILE A 14 3.63 -9.34 6.15
C ILE A 14 2.30 -9.38 6.90
N ALA A 15 2.35 -9.46 8.24
CA ALA A 15 1.15 -9.53 9.06
C ALA A 15 0.30 -8.23 8.99
N ASP A 16 0.92 -7.06 9.14
CA ASP A 16 0.21 -5.77 9.14
C ASP A 16 -0.39 -5.43 7.76
N PHE A 17 0.35 -5.68 6.68
CA PHE A 17 -0.02 -5.13 5.37
C PHE A 17 -0.49 -6.17 4.37
N TYR A 18 0.01 -7.40 4.45
CA TYR A 18 -0.22 -8.41 3.41
C TYR A 18 -1.32 -9.40 3.78
N THR A 19 -1.38 -9.87 5.03
CA THR A 19 -2.43 -10.80 5.49
C THR A 19 -3.72 -10.06 5.86
N GLN A 20 -3.61 -8.80 6.30
CA GLN A 20 -4.77 -8.00 6.68
C GLN A 20 -5.72 -7.73 5.50
N SER A 21 -6.90 -8.35 5.52
CA SER A 21 -7.92 -8.18 4.47
C SER A 21 -8.78 -6.93 4.70
N LYS A 22 -9.37 -6.37 3.63
CA LYS A 22 -10.31 -5.23 3.73
C LYS A 22 -11.48 -5.52 4.68
N ARG A 23 -12.00 -6.74 4.67
CA ARG A 23 -13.06 -7.19 5.58
C ARG A 23 -12.61 -7.14 7.04
N MET A 24 -11.40 -7.60 7.33
CA MET A 24 -10.84 -7.57 8.68
C MET A 24 -10.61 -6.12 9.17
N VAL A 25 -10.18 -5.22 8.28
CA VAL A 25 -10.08 -3.78 8.60
C VAL A 25 -11.46 -3.23 8.99
N GLY A 26 -12.49 -3.47 8.17
CA GLY A 26 -13.87 -3.02 8.46
C GLY A 26 -14.44 -3.62 9.74
N ASP A 27 -14.12 -4.88 10.01
CA ASP A 27 -14.47 -5.54 11.28
C ASP A 27 -13.84 -4.83 12.47
N LYS A 28 -12.52 -4.59 12.46
CA LYS A 28 -11.79 -3.85 13.52
C LYS A 28 -12.35 -2.43 13.71
N ALA A 29 -12.72 -1.77 12.61
CA ALA A 29 -13.41 -0.50 12.63
C ALA A 29 -14.84 -0.59 13.22
N GLY A 30 -15.37 -1.78 13.44
CA GLY A 30 -16.66 -2.02 14.10
C GLY A 30 -17.88 -1.86 13.20
N GLU A 31 -17.71 -1.94 11.87
CA GLU A 31 -18.79 -1.83 10.89
C GLU A 31 -19.90 -2.87 11.12
N ARG A 32 -19.54 -4.06 11.63
CA ARG A 32 -20.48 -5.16 11.95
C ARG A 32 -20.79 -5.30 13.44
N GLY A 33 -20.39 -4.32 14.25
CA GLY A 33 -20.61 -4.31 15.70
C GLY A 33 -19.46 -4.89 16.54
N LYS A 34 -19.58 -4.75 17.87
CA LYS A 34 -18.49 -5.00 18.84
C LYS A 34 -17.93 -6.42 18.81
N LYS A 35 -18.80 -7.44 18.63
CA LYS A 35 -18.37 -8.85 18.57
C LYS A 35 -17.43 -9.11 17.39
N TYR A 36 -17.77 -8.58 16.22
CA TYR A 36 -16.95 -8.72 15.02
C TYR A 36 -15.67 -7.90 15.10
N ALA A 37 -15.70 -6.72 15.74
CA ALA A 37 -14.49 -5.95 16.03
C ALA A 37 -13.50 -6.73 16.91
N TRP A 38 -13.97 -7.31 18.00
CA TRP A 38 -13.11 -8.14 18.86
C TRP A 38 -12.54 -9.34 18.10
N CYS A 39 -13.38 -10.03 17.31
CA CYS A 39 -12.92 -11.14 16.48
C CYS A 39 -11.83 -10.70 15.49
N GLY A 40 -12.02 -9.55 14.82
CA GLY A 40 -11.05 -9.00 13.87
C GLY A 40 -9.70 -8.65 14.52
N HIS A 41 -9.71 -8.09 15.73
CA HIS A 41 -8.47 -7.83 16.49
C HIS A 41 -7.79 -9.14 16.90
N MET A 42 -8.54 -10.15 17.35
CA MET A 42 -8.01 -11.45 17.75
C MET A 42 -7.43 -12.24 16.58
N THR A 43 -8.10 -12.26 15.43
CA THR A 43 -7.59 -12.93 14.24
C THR A 43 -6.27 -12.31 13.80
N HIS A 44 -6.19 -10.98 13.81
CA HIS A 44 -4.99 -10.27 13.42
C HIS A 44 -3.85 -10.45 14.42
N ALA A 45 -4.13 -10.36 15.72
CA ALA A 45 -3.16 -10.67 16.77
C ALA A 45 -2.60 -12.12 16.63
N GLY A 46 -3.45 -13.07 16.21
CA GLY A 46 -3.04 -14.43 15.87
C GLY A 46 -2.09 -14.51 14.66
N GLU A 47 -2.35 -13.74 13.60
CA GLU A 47 -1.44 -13.62 12.44
C GLU A 47 -0.06 -13.09 12.88
N HIS A 48 -0.02 -12.11 13.78
CA HIS A 48 1.23 -11.59 14.33
C HIS A 48 1.98 -12.62 15.16
N LEU A 49 1.29 -13.36 16.02
CA LEU A 49 1.90 -14.45 16.80
C LEU A 49 2.51 -15.51 15.90
N PHE A 50 1.76 -15.90 14.86
CA PHE A 50 2.17 -16.93 13.92
C PHE A 50 3.39 -16.49 13.09
N ALA A 51 3.35 -15.28 12.53
CA ALA A 51 4.47 -14.72 11.77
C ALA A 51 5.73 -14.56 12.64
N PHE A 52 5.55 -14.11 13.89
CA PHE A 52 6.62 -14.00 14.88
C PHE A 52 7.26 -15.35 15.20
N ALA A 53 6.44 -16.37 15.46
CA ALA A 53 6.92 -17.72 15.75
C ALA A 53 7.70 -18.31 14.58
N ILE A 54 7.20 -18.17 13.34
CA ILE A 54 7.91 -18.61 12.13
C ILE A 54 9.26 -17.90 12.00
N ALA A 55 9.30 -16.58 12.15
CA ALA A 55 10.53 -15.81 12.04
C ALA A 55 11.59 -16.27 13.04
N LEU A 56 11.18 -16.54 14.29
CA LEU A 56 12.08 -17.06 15.31
C LEU A 56 12.53 -18.49 15.03
N ILE A 57 11.61 -19.41 14.72
CA ILE A 57 11.95 -20.81 14.41
C ILE A 57 12.94 -20.89 13.25
N TRP A 58 12.68 -20.14 12.17
CA TRP A 58 13.61 -20.05 11.04
C TRP A 58 14.95 -19.50 11.50
N TRP A 59 14.96 -18.40 12.25
CA TRP A 59 16.19 -17.79 12.74
C TRP A 59 17.02 -18.77 13.58
N PHE A 60 16.40 -19.58 14.45
CA PHE A 60 17.10 -20.60 15.23
C PHE A 60 17.68 -21.72 14.40
N TYR A 61 16.90 -22.23 13.44
CA TYR A 61 17.35 -23.24 12.50
C TYR A 61 18.64 -22.78 11.78
N LEU A 62 18.68 -21.52 11.35
CA LEU A 62 19.86 -20.95 10.71
C LEU A 62 21.06 -20.73 11.63
N MET A 63 20.83 -20.53 12.93
CA MET A 63 21.90 -20.35 13.92
C MET A 63 22.39 -21.69 14.51
N GLY A 64 21.84 -22.83 14.06
CA GLY A 64 22.23 -24.17 14.52
C GLY A 64 21.85 -24.47 15.97
N GLY A 65 20.90 -23.74 16.54
CA GLY A 65 20.45 -23.93 17.93
C GLY A 65 19.37 -25.02 18.06
N ASP A 66 19.30 -25.66 19.21
CA ASP A 66 18.20 -26.58 19.55
C ASP A 66 16.94 -25.80 19.93
N VAL A 67 15.91 -25.88 19.07
CA VAL A 67 14.62 -25.20 19.24
C VAL A 67 13.98 -25.49 20.61
N CYS A 68 14.17 -26.69 21.16
CA CYS A 68 13.56 -27.11 22.43
C CYS A 68 14.03 -26.27 23.62
N GLN A 69 15.29 -25.83 23.61
CA GLN A 69 15.85 -25.00 24.69
C GLN A 69 15.28 -23.58 24.70
N PHE A 70 14.70 -23.13 23.58
CA PHE A 70 14.22 -21.77 23.42
C PHE A 70 12.69 -21.63 23.51
N ILE A 71 11.93 -22.71 23.64
CA ILE A 71 10.46 -22.68 23.69
C ILE A 71 9.95 -21.72 24.78
N LYS A 72 10.53 -21.77 25.99
CA LYS A 72 10.12 -20.90 27.11
C LYS A 72 10.39 -19.41 26.87
N PRO A 73 11.62 -18.96 26.56
CA PRO A 73 11.86 -17.55 26.27
C PRO A 73 11.07 -17.05 25.05
N ILE A 74 10.91 -17.87 24.00
CA ILE A 74 10.10 -17.54 22.81
C ILE A 74 8.65 -17.30 23.19
N SER A 75 8.04 -18.17 24.01
CA SER A 75 6.64 -18.03 24.37
C SER A 75 6.37 -16.76 25.18
N TYR A 76 7.23 -16.43 26.15
CA TYR A 76 7.11 -15.17 26.90
C TYR A 76 7.26 -13.94 25.99
N LEU A 77 8.27 -13.94 25.11
CA LEU A 77 8.50 -12.85 24.16
C LEU A 77 7.33 -12.71 23.18
N GLY A 78 6.84 -13.81 22.62
CA GLY A 78 5.71 -13.82 21.68
C GLY A 78 4.42 -13.32 22.32
N ILE A 79 4.11 -13.77 23.54
CA ILE A 79 2.94 -13.27 24.29
C ILE A 79 3.07 -11.77 24.54
N SER A 80 4.24 -11.29 24.97
CA SER A 80 4.47 -9.86 25.21
C SER A 80 4.33 -9.02 23.93
N TYR A 81 4.88 -9.50 22.80
CA TYR A 81 4.79 -8.84 21.50
C TYR A 81 3.34 -8.73 21.02
N VAL A 82 2.57 -9.82 21.10
CA VAL A 82 1.16 -9.83 20.69
C VAL A 82 0.29 -8.98 21.60
N ALA A 83 0.58 -8.95 22.91
CA ALA A 83 -0.14 -8.09 23.85
C ALA A 83 0.07 -6.60 23.52
N ILE A 84 1.31 -6.18 23.24
CA ILE A 84 1.62 -4.80 22.85
C ILE A 84 0.94 -4.46 21.52
N HIS A 85 1.00 -5.37 20.53
CA HIS A 85 0.34 -5.19 19.23
C HIS A 85 -1.16 -5.01 19.40
N LEU A 86 -1.83 -5.91 20.12
CA LEU A 86 -3.27 -5.84 20.37
C LEU A 86 -3.69 -4.52 21.01
N VAL A 87 -2.94 -4.07 22.04
CA VAL A 87 -3.21 -2.80 22.72
C VAL A 87 -3.05 -1.63 21.74
N THR A 88 -1.96 -1.61 20.98
CA THR A 88 -1.67 -0.55 19.99
C THR A 88 -2.79 -0.45 18.96
N ASP A 89 -3.22 -1.59 18.41
CA ASP A 89 -4.19 -1.65 17.34
C ASP A 89 -5.61 -1.27 17.81
N VAL A 90 -6.00 -1.70 19.02
CA VAL A 90 -7.27 -1.29 19.66
C VAL A 90 -7.28 0.20 19.99
N LEU A 91 -6.18 0.75 20.51
CA LEU A 91 -6.05 2.17 20.80
C LEU A 91 -6.13 3.00 19.52
N LYS A 92 -5.43 2.58 18.46
CA LYS A 92 -5.48 3.21 17.14
C LYS A 92 -6.92 3.29 16.62
N GLU A 93 -7.65 2.18 16.60
CA GLU A 93 -9.04 2.17 16.11
C GLU A 93 -9.98 3.03 16.98
N SER A 94 -9.77 3.03 18.29
CA SER A 94 -10.53 3.87 19.21
C SER A 94 -10.30 5.37 18.96
N PHE A 95 -9.05 5.78 18.70
CA PHE A 95 -8.72 7.17 18.41
C PHE A 95 -9.14 7.60 17.00
N LYS A 96 -9.06 6.71 16.01
CA LYS A 96 -9.54 6.98 14.65
C LYS A 96 -11.03 7.29 14.62
N LYS A 97 -11.84 6.53 15.38
CA LYS A 97 -13.28 6.82 15.54
C LYS A 97 -13.54 8.20 16.14
N LYS A 98 -12.70 8.63 17.10
CA LYS A 98 -12.85 9.91 17.80
C LYS A 98 -12.35 11.10 16.97
N PHE A 99 -11.31 10.91 16.15
CA PHE A 99 -10.68 11.96 15.34
C PHE A 99 -10.37 11.48 13.91
N PRO A 100 -11.39 11.27 13.05
CA PRO A 100 -11.20 10.74 11.69
C PRO A 100 -10.24 11.58 10.82
N GLN A 101 -10.23 12.90 11.02
CA GLN A 101 -9.37 13.84 10.31
C GLN A 101 -7.86 13.65 10.60
N LYS A 102 -7.50 12.88 11.63
CA LYS A 102 -6.11 12.59 12.01
C LYS A 102 -5.67 11.17 11.60
N ASP A 103 -6.38 10.50 10.68
CA ASP A 103 -6.06 9.13 10.26
C ASP A 103 -4.60 8.96 9.78
N PHE A 104 -4.06 9.92 9.03
CA PHE A 104 -2.64 9.89 8.63
C PHE A 104 -1.70 9.90 9.85
N LEU A 105 -1.93 10.77 10.83
CA LEU A 105 -1.11 10.83 12.04
C LEU A 105 -1.18 9.52 12.84
N PHE A 106 -2.38 8.96 13.01
CA PHE A 106 -2.53 7.67 13.70
C PHE A 106 -1.84 6.53 12.97
N PHE A 107 -1.84 6.55 11.64
CA PHE A 107 -1.05 5.60 10.85
C PHE A 107 0.45 5.76 11.10
N ILE A 108 1.00 6.97 11.16
CA ILE A 108 2.43 7.17 11.45
C ILE A 108 2.80 6.73 12.87
N VAL A 109 2.00 7.12 13.86
CA VAL A 109 2.23 6.74 15.27
C VAL A 109 2.19 5.23 15.44
N ASP A 110 1.25 4.55 14.79
CA ASP A 110 1.13 3.10 14.76
C ASP A 110 2.42 2.43 14.22
N GLN A 111 2.93 2.89 13.07
CA GLN A 111 4.17 2.34 12.50
C GLN A 111 5.42 2.60 13.39
N ILE A 112 5.48 3.75 14.07
CA ILE A 112 6.54 4.05 15.03
C ILE A 112 6.48 3.12 16.24
N ILE A 113 5.29 2.91 16.82
CA ILE A 113 5.11 2.03 17.99
C ILE A 113 5.52 0.60 17.64
N HIS A 114 5.11 0.09 16.47
CA HIS A 114 5.49 -1.25 16.03
C HIS A 114 7.00 -1.40 15.84
N PHE A 115 7.66 -0.44 15.19
CA PHE A 115 9.11 -0.44 15.03
C PHE A 115 9.84 -0.40 16.39
N LEU A 116 9.39 0.47 17.31
CA LEU A 116 9.93 0.55 18.67
C LEU A 116 9.73 -0.75 19.44
N THR A 117 8.59 -1.42 19.26
CA THR A 117 8.31 -2.71 19.89
C THR A 117 9.31 -3.77 19.46
N ILE A 118 9.62 -3.84 18.17
CA ILE A 118 10.66 -4.75 17.64
C ILE A 118 12.04 -4.39 18.21
N LEU A 119 12.38 -3.10 18.28
CA LEU A 119 13.66 -2.64 18.83
C LEU A 119 13.81 -3.02 20.31
N VAL A 120 12.79 -2.75 21.12
CA VAL A 120 12.76 -3.12 22.54
C VAL A 120 12.91 -4.63 22.70
N LEU A 121 12.20 -5.42 21.88
CA LEU A 121 12.31 -6.86 21.90
C LEU A 121 13.75 -7.33 21.66
N LEU A 122 14.43 -6.78 20.65
CA LEU A 122 15.82 -7.11 20.35
C LEU A 122 16.77 -6.74 21.48
N VAL A 123 16.55 -5.59 22.15
CA VAL A 123 17.33 -5.15 23.30
C VAL A 123 17.14 -6.09 24.49
N VAL A 124 15.89 -6.47 24.79
CA VAL A 124 15.55 -7.42 25.86
C VAL A 124 16.21 -8.77 25.59
N ILE A 125 16.08 -9.29 24.36
CA ILE A 125 16.72 -10.54 23.92
C ILE A 125 18.24 -10.50 24.14
N LYS A 126 18.89 -9.38 23.77
CA LYS A 126 20.35 -9.19 23.91
C LYS A 126 20.78 -9.11 25.37
N ASN A 127 20.15 -8.22 26.15
CA ASN A 127 20.63 -7.86 27.48
C ASN A 127 20.35 -8.95 28.52
N LEU A 128 19.21 -9.65 28.40
CA LEU A 128 18.89 -10.76 29.29
C LEU A 128 19.61 -12.06 28.89
N GLY A 129 20.40 -12.05 27.80
CA GLY A 129 21.08 -13.24 27.31
C GLY A 129 20.11 -14.38 26.99
N LEU A 130 18.86 -14.07 26.65
CA LEU A 130 17.82 -15.08 26.43
C LEU A 130 18.20 -16.02 25.30
N LEU A 131 18.98 -15.52 24.34
CA LEU A 131 19.46 -16.24 23.16
C LEU A 131 20.99 -16.22 23.16
N GLN A 132 21.63 -17.18 23.84
CA GLN A 132 23.05 -17.45 23.69
C GLN A 132 23.25 -18.51 22.60
N PHE A 133 24.10 -18.21 21.62
CA PHE A 133 24.41 -19.10 20.50
C PHE A 133 25.82 -18.80 19.99
N THR A 134 26.50 -19.84 19.53
CA THR A 134 27.74 -19.69 18.76
C THR A 134 27.35 -19.29 17.33
N LEU A 135 27.68 -18.05 16.93
CA LEU A 135 27.53 -17.63 15.54
C LEU A 135 28.38 -18.54 14.66
N PRO A 136 27.78 -19.31 13.73
CA PRO A 136 28.56 -19.93 12.67
C PRO A 136 29.10 -18.78 11.82
N GLU A 137 30.42 -18.64 11.69
CA GLU A 137 31.02 -17.80 10.65
C GLU A 137 30.74 -18.44 9.29
N ASN A 138 29.53 -18.25 8.80
CA ASN A 138 29.08 -18.82 7.55
C ASN A 138 28.74 -17.67 6.58
N GLU A 139 29.58 -17.49 5.57
CA GLU A 139 29.38 -16.49 4.50
C GLU A 139 27.98 -16.62 3.87
N HIS A 140 27.38 -17.83 3.85
CA HIS A 140 26.02 -18.05 3.36
C HIS A 140 24.94 -17.30 4.17
N VAL A 141 25.12 -17.14 5.48
CA VAL A 141 24.15 -16.43 6.33
C VAL A 141 24.12 -14.93 5.99
N LYS A 142 25.27 -14.34 5.65
CA LYS A 142 25.35 -12.93 5.22
C LYS A 142 24.72 -12.72 3.84
N GLY A 143 24.91 -13.64 2.91
CA GLY A 143 24.24 -13.65 1.61
C GLY A 143 22.71 -13.74 1.74
N MET A 144 22.21 -14.70 2.52
CA MET A 144 20.78 -14.84 2.81
C MET A 144 20.20 -13.61 3.51
N ALA A 145 20.93 -13.00 4.45
CA ALA A 145 20.51 -11.76 5.10
C ALA A 145 20.34 -10.63 4.08
N SER A 146 21.25 -10.52 3.11
CA SER A 146 21.17 -9.50 2.04
C SER A 146 19.91 -9.69 1.18
N ILE A 147 19.55 -10.93 0.84
CA ILE A 147 18.29 -11.24 0.15
C ILE A 147 17.09 -10.83 1.01
N GLY A 148 17.10 -11.16 2.30
CA GLY A 148 16.04 -10.78 3.25
C GLY A 148 15.85 -9.26 3.34
N VAL A 149 16.93 -8.48 3.35
CA VAL A 149 16.89 -7.02 3.33
C VAL A 149 16.25 -6.52 2.02
N ILE A 150 16.65 -7.07 0.86
CA ILE A 150 16.07 -6.68 -0.44
C ILE A 150 14.57 -6.97 -0.47
N ILE A 151 14.13 -8.15 0.00
CA ILE A 151 12.72 -8.52 0.09
C ILE A 151 11.96 -7.56 1.02
N CYS A 152 12.52 -7.22 2.18
CA CYS A 152 11.93 -6.22 3.08
C CYS A 152 11.73 -4.88 2.37
N GLY A 153 12.75 -4.39 1.66
CA GLY A 153 12.67 -3.17 0.86
C GLY A 153 11.52 -3.20 -0.14
N LEU A 154 11.44 -4.28 -0.93
CA LEU A 154 10.36 -4.46 -1.91
C LEU A 154 8.97 -4.47 -1.26
N LEU A 155 8.79 -5.21 -0.15
CA LEU A 155 7.51 -5.27 0.53
C LEU A 155 7.10 -3.91 1.12
N ILE A 156 8.05 -3.15 1.69
CA ILE A 156 7.78 -1.78 2.17
C ILE A 156 7.33 -0.88 1.02
N LEU A 157 8.02 -0.95 -0.12
CA LEU A 157 7.73 -0.10 -1.27
C LEU A 157 6.38 -0.37 -1.91
N LEU A 158 5.89 -1.61 -1.86
CA LEU A 158 4.61 -1.97 -2.41
C LEU A 158 3.47 -1.46 -1.53
N LYS A 159 3.03 -2.20 -0.51
CA LYS A 159 1.80 -1.85 0.24
C LYS A 159 1.98 -0.69 1.23
N PRO A 160 2.94 -0.72 2.17
CA PRO A 160 3.10 0.34 3.19
C PRO A 160 3.27 1.74 2.58
N VAL A 161 4.18 1.91 1.62
CA VAL A 161 4.37 3.20 0.95
C VAL A 161 3.13 3.63 0.17
N SER A 162 2.36 2.69 -0.40
CA SER A 162 1.10 3.06 -1.07
C SER A 162 0.08 3.62 -0.10
N LEU A 163 -0.11 2.94 1.03
CA LEU A 163 -1.04 3.39 2.06
C LEU A 163 -0.56 4.71 2.68
N PHE A 164 0.74 4.90 2.85
CA PHE A 164 1.32 6.17 3.27
C PHE A 164 0.98 7.30 2.29
N VAL A 165 1.25 7.10 0.99
CA VAL A 165 0.96 8.12 -0.05
C VAL A 165 -0.54 8.40 -0.13
N GLU A 166 -1.37 7.36 -0.11
CA GLU A 166 -2.84 7.48 -0.12
C GLU A 166 -3.33 8.30 1.09
N LYS A 167 -2.93 7.95 2.31
CA LYS A 167 -3.33 8.65 3.53
C LYS A 167 -2.79 10.08 3.59
N PHE A 168 -1.56 10.29 3.11
CA PHE A 168 -0.98 11.63 2.98
C PHE A 168 -1.81 12.50 2.04
N LEU A 169 -2.14 11.98 0.85
CA LEU A 169 -2.95 12.72 -0.13
C LEU A 169 -4.35 12.99 0.40
N ASN A 170 -4.99 12.02 1.05
CA ASN A 170 -6.29 12.23 1.69
C ASN A 170 -6.23 13.34 2.74
N MET A 171 -5.19 13.37 3.58
CA MET A 171 -4.97 14.44 4.54
C MET A 171 -4.78 15.80 3.85
N ALA A 172 -3.96 15.86 2.79
CA ALA A 172 -3.70 17.09 2.04
C ALA A 172 -4.98 17.61 1.36
N MET A 173 -5.76 16.73 0.74
CA MET A 173 -7.04 17.08 0.12
C MET A 173 -8.07 17.57 1.15
N LEU A 174 -8.18 16.91 2.31
CA LEU A 174 -9.07 17.32 3.40
C LEU A 174 -8.78 18.75 3.90
N GLN A 175 -7.52 19.17 3.90
CA GLN A 175 -7.15 20.53 4.29
C GLN A 175 -7.59 21.58 3.27
N THR A 176 -7.72 21.21 1.99
CA THR A 176 -8.06 22.15 0.92
C THR A 176 -9.56 22.35 0.66
N ARG A 177 -10.46 21.69 1.41
CA ARG A 177 -11.93 21.89 1.33
C ARG A 177 -12.45 22.06 -0.11
N ILE A 178 -12.05 21.19 -1.04
CA ILE A 178 -12.69 21.15 -2.35
C ILE A 178 -13.99 20.35 -2.16
N SER A 179 -15.06 21.02 -1.72
CA SER A 179 -16.38 20.40 -1.50
C SER A 179 -17.20 20.28 -2.78
N HIS A 180 -16.76 20.87 -3.89
CA HIS A 180 -17.51 20.93 -5.14
C HIS A 180 -16.58 20.72 -6.34
N ILE A 181 -16.77 19.62 -7.07
CA ILE A 181 -16.29 19.51 -8.45
C ILE A 181 -17.38 20.13 -9.31
N LYS A 182 -17.08 21.24 -10.00
CA LYS A 182 -18.00 21.83 -10.97
C LYS A 182 -18.17 20.85 -12.13
N VAL A 183 -19.40 20.48 -12.47
CA VAL A 183 -19.64 19.59 -13.60
C VAL A 183 -19.28 20.32 -14.90
N THR A 184 -18.26 19.83 -15.63
CA THR A 184 -17.89 20.38 -16.95
C THR A 184 -18.81 19.85 -18.05
N LYS A 185 -18.78 20.52 -19.20
CA LYS A 185 -19.34 20.00 -20.46
C LYS A 185 -18.78 18.62 -20.82
N SER A 186 -17.49 18.34 -20.54
CA SER A 186 -16.85 17.04 -20.84
C SER A 186 -17.38 15.89 -19.96
N HIS A 187 -17.57 16.11 -18.65
CA HIS A 187 -18.20 15.13 -17.76
C HIS A 187 -19.63 14.79 -18.21
N LEU A 188 -20.37 15.83 -18.56
CA LEU A 188 -21.73 15.70 -19.06
C LEU A 188 -21.75 14.91 -20.38
N SER A 189 -20.87 15.25 -21.32
CA SER A 189 -20.76 14.59 -22.62
C SER A 189 -20.50 13.09 -22.48
N ARG A 190 -19.60 12.67 -21.59
CA ARG A 190 -19.34 11.24 -21.33
C ARG A 190 -20.54 10.52 -20.72
N ALA A 191 -21.13 11.08 -19.65
CA ALA A 191 -22.29 10.48 -19.00
C ALA A 191 -23.48 10.34 -19.97
N PHE A 192 -23.63 11.35 -20.83
CA PHE A 192 -24.53 11.32 -21.94
C PHE A 192 -24.16 10.20 -22.91
N GLU A 193 -22.95 10.17 -23.48
CA GLU A 193 -22.54 9.15 -24.46
C GLU A 193 -22.79 7.73 -23.95
N ASP A 194 -22.45 7.45 -22.69
CA ASP A 194 -22.68 6.16 -22.05
C ASP A 194 -24.18 5.84 -21.92
N SER A 195 -25.00 6.83 -21.58
CA SER A 195 -26.46 6.68 -21.51
C SER A 195 -27.09 6.41 -22.88
N LEU A 196 -26.63 7.12 -23.92
CA LEU A 196 -27.08 6.92 -25.30
C LEU A 196 -26.68 5.54 -25.80
N LYS A 197 -25.41 5.17 -25.60
CA LYS A 197 -24.87 3.87 -25.98
C LYS A 197 -25.67 2.74 -25.35
N ASN A 198 -25.89 2.77 -24.04
CA ASN A 198 -26.71 1.77 -23.35
C ASN A 198 -28.16 1.70 -23.88
N LYS A 199 -28.74 2.83 -24.29
CA LYS A 199 -30.10 2.86 -24.83
C LYS A 199 -30.16 2.35 -26.26
N PHE A 200 -29.14 2.63 -27.08
CA PHE A 200 -28.99 2.08 -28.41
C PHE A 200 -28.69 0.59 -28.39
N ASP A 201 -27.79 0.11 -27.53
CA ASP A 201 -27.51 -1.32 -27.39
C ASP A 201 -28.81 -2.10 -27.07
N LYS A 202 -29.62 -1.61 -26.13
CA LYS A 202 -30.94 -2.21 -25.80
C LYS A 202 -31.95 -2.17 -26.94
N LEU A 203 -31.96 -1.10 -27.74
CA LEU A 203 -32.85 -0.98 -28.89
C LEU A 203 -32.39 -1.89 -30.04
N MET A 204 -31.08 -2.02 -30.26
CA MET A 204 -30.52 -2.85 -31.32
C MET A 204 -30.64 -4.36 -31.01
N ASP A 205 -30.71 -4.73 -29.73
CA ASP A 205 -30.99 -6.09 -29.27
C ASP A 205 -32.49 -6.46 -29.30
N ASP A 206 -33.40 -5.49 -29.50
CA ASP A 206 -34.84 -5.73 -29.60
C ASP A 206 -35.19 -6.29 -31.01
N PRO A 207 -35.79 -7.49 -31.13
CA PRO A 207 -36.17 -8.06 -32.42
C PRO A 207 -37.23 -7.23 -33.17
N ASP A 208 -37.92 -6.32 -32.49
CA ASP A 208 -38.93 -5.42 -33.05
C ASP A 208 -38.38 -3.99 -33.28
N CYS A 209 -37.06 -3.85 -33.32
CA CYS A 209 -36.40 -2.56 -33.53
C CYS A 209 -36.66 -2.00 -34.93
N SER A 210 -37.15 -0.76 -34.98
CA SER A 210 -37.37 -0.03 -36.22
C SER A 210 -36.53 1.24 -36.26
N GLN A 211 -36.21 1.69 -37.47
CA GLN A 211 -35.44 2.92 -37.68
C GLN A 211 -36.15 4.16 -37.10
N GLU A 212 -37.48 4.14 -37.04
CA GLU A 212 -38.29 5.16 -36.39
C GLU A 212 -38.10 5.19 -34.86
N LYS A 213 -38.04 4.02 -34.20
CA LYS A 213 -37.76 3.90 -32.75
C LYS A 213 -36.36 4.44 -32.42
N VAL A 214 -35.36 4.14 -33.26
CA VAL A 214 -33.97 4.63 -33.10
C VAL A 214 -33.90 6.15 -33.28
N ASN A 215 -34.50 6.70 -34.34
CA ASN A 215 -34.52 8.14 -34.59
C ASN A 215 -35.25 8.93 -33.51
N THR A 216 -36.35 8.37 -32.98
CA THR A 216 -37.09 8.95 -31.85
C THR A 216 -36.23 8.99 -30.60
N ALA A 217 -35.56 7.88 -30.26
CA ALA A 217 -34.67 7.81 -29.11
C ALA A 217 -33.49 8.79 -29.22
N PHE A 218 -32.90 8.92 -30.41
CA PHE A 218 -31.83 9.88 -30.67
C PHE A 218 -32.29 11.34 -30.50
N THR A 219 -33.46 11.67 -31.05
CA THR A 219 -34.01 13.04 -31.00
C THR A 219 -34.41 13.44 -29.58
N GLU A 220 -35.05 12.53 -28.84
CA GLU A 220 -35.43 12.75 -27.45
C GLU A 220 -34.19 12.97 -26.58
N TYR A 221 -33.16 12.15 -26.80
CA TYR A 221 -31.89 12.29 -26.11
C TYR A 221 -31.18 13.61 -26.44
N LYS A 222 -31.10 13.98 -27.73
CA LYS A 222 -30.50 15.25 -28.17
C LYS A 222 -31.17 16.45 -27.51
N THR A 223 -32.51 16.44 -27.47
CA THR A 223 -33.31 17.50 -26.85
C THR A 223 -33.02 17.62 -25.35
N ARG A 224 -32.93 16.50 -24.62
CA ARG A 224 -32.59 16.48 -23.19
C ARG A 224 -31.15 16.95 -22.94
N ALA A 225 -30.21 16.56 -23.79
CA ALA A 225 -28.81 16.99 -23.70
C ALA A 225 -28.68 18.51 -23.92
N GLU A 226 -29.35 19.06 -24.93
CA GLU A 226 -29.38 20.50 -25.20
C GLU A 226 -29.99 21.31 -24.04
N LEU A 227 -31.09 20.83 -23.46
CA LEU A 227 -31.70 21.44 -22.27
C LEU A 227 -30.73 21.46 -21.09
N ILE A 228 -30.11 20.32 -20.78
CA ILE A 228 -29.20 20.24 -19.63
C ILE A 228 -27.95 21.11 -19.85
N VAL A 229 -27.39 21.15 -21.07
CA VAL A 229 -26.25 22.02 -21.39
C VAL A 229 -26.62 23.51 -21.27
N ARG A 230 -27.87 23.87 -21.60
CA ARG A 230 -28.36 25.25 -21.48
C ARG A 230 -28.59 25.68 -20.03
N GLU A 231 -29.12 24.78 -19.19
CA GLU A 231 -29.43 25.08 -17.79
C GLU A 231 -28.24 24.87 -16.84
N LEU A 232 -27.24 24.05 -17.22
CA LEU A 232 -26.07 23.75 -16.38
C LEU A 232 -25.34 24.99 -15.82
N PRO A 233 -25.10 26.07 -16.60
CA PRO A 233 -24.44 27.27 -16.09
C PRO A 233 -25.22 27.97 -14.96
N ASN A 234 -26.52 27.70 -14.86
CA ASN A 234 -27.44 28.32 -13.90
C ASN A 234 -27.69 27.43 -12.67
N ILE A 235 -27.13 26.20 -12.63
CA ILE A 235 -27.32 25.23 -11.55
C ILE A 235 -25.96 24.91 -10.93
N ASP A 236 -25.85 25.10 -9.61
CA ASP A 236 -24.69 24.66 -8.86
C ASP A 236 -24.81 23.15 -8.59
N VAL A 237 -24.38 22.34 -9.56
CA VAL A 237 -24.33 20.88 -9.41
C VAL A 237 -23.01 20.49 -8.76
N SER A 238 -23.07 20.13 -7.48
CA SER A 238 -21.95 19.54 -6.78
C SER A 238 -22.09 18.03 -6.64
N ILE A 239 -21.16 17.29 -7.22
CA ILE A 239 -21.05 15.84 -7.02
C ILE A 239 -20.12 15.60 -5.82
N GLU A 240 -20.52 14.73 -4.89
CA GLU A 240 -19.62 14.29 -3.82
C GLU A 240 -18.36 13.63 -4.43
N THR A 241 -17.19 14.13 -4.05
CA THR A 241 -15.89 13.71 -4.58
C THR A 241 -15.59 12.22 -4.38
N SER A 242 -16.31 11.55 -3.47
CA SER A 242 -16.15 10.13 -3.12
C SER A 242 -16.51 9.19 -4.29
N GLU A 243 -17.45 9.57 -5.16
CA GLU A 243 -17.88 8.73 -6.29
C GLU A 243 -17.18 9.06 -7.62
N ALA A 244 -16.79 10.32 -7.83
CA ALA A 244 -16.10 10.76 -9.05
C ALA A 244 -14.67 10.19 -9.19
N PHE A 245 -14.05 9.81 -8.07
CA PHE A 245 -12.69 9.27 -8.02
C PHE A 245 -12.64 7.81 -7.58
N SER A 246 -13.57 6.97 -8.06
CA SER A 246 -13.43 5.53 -7.87
C SER A 246 -12.06 5.08 -8.40
N SER A 247 -11.16 4.71 -7.48
CA SER A 247 -9.78 4.38 -7.83
C SER A 247 -9.81 3.14 -8.72
N ASN A 248 -9.49 3.29 -10.00
CA ASN A 248 -9.29 2.12 -10.84
C ASN A 248 -8.08 1.35 -10.29
N LYS A 249 -8.22 0.03 -10.10
CA LYS A 249 -7.12 -0.86 -9.66
C LYS A 249 -5.85 -0.66 -10.50
N GLY A 250 -5.99 -0.22 -11.75
CA GLY A 250 -4.87 0.08 -12.65
C GLY A 250 -3.88 1.11 -12.10
N GLY A 251 -4.35 2.21 -11.48
CA GLY A 251 -3.45 3.25 -10.95
C GLY A 251 -2.54 2.75 -9.82
N GLN A 252 -3.09 1.89 -8.95
CA GLN A 252 -2.32 1.24 -7.88
C GLN A 252 -1.23 0.32 -8.45
N TRP A 253 -1.57 -0.48 -9.48
CA TRP A 253 -0.59 -1.36 -10.14
C TRP A 253 0.51 -0.59 -10.84
N ILE A 254 0.19 0.51 -11.54
CA ILE A 254 1.20 1.39 -12.16
C ILE A 254 2.18 1.89 -11.10
N GLY A 255 1.66 2.37 -9.97
CA GLY A 255 2.50 2.83 -8.86
C GLY A 255 3.37 1.73 -8.24
N TYR A 256 2.90 0.47 -8.18
CA TYR A 256 3.73 -0.65 -7.74
C TYR A 256 4.87 -0.93 -8.72
N VAL A 257 4.57 -1.03 -10.01
CA VAL A 257 5.56 -1.32 -11.05
C VAL A 257 6.65 -0.26 -11.09
N GLU A 258 6.27 1.02 -11.04
CA GLU A 258 7.22 2.15 -11.00
C GLU A 258 8.20 2.05 -9.83
N ARG A 259 7.71 1.78 -8.61
CA ARG A 259 8.59 1.68 -7.43
C ARG A 259 9.52 0.49 -7.51
N VAL A 260 9.04 -0.65 -8.00
CA VAL A 260 9.89 -1.83 -8.23
C VAL A 260 10.98 -1.53 -9.25
N MET A 261 10.64 -0.87 -10.37
CA MET A 261 11.64 -0.47 -11.38
C MET A 261 12.66 0.51 -10.81
N ILE A 262 12.21 1.57 -10.13
CA ILE A 262 13.09 2.59 -9.54
C ILE A 262 14.02 1.95 -8.50
N PHE A 263 13.49 1.13 -7.60
CA PHE A 263 14.27 0.41 -6.59
C PHE A 263 15.32 -0.49 -7.25
N THR A 264 14.92 -1.28 -8.25
CA THR A 264 15.82 -2.16 -8.99
C THR A 264 16.95 -1.35 -9.63
N PHE A 265 16.63 -0.33 -10.42
CA PHE A 265 17.63 0.52 -11.06
C PHE A 265 18.53 1.24 -10.06
N PHE A 266 18.01 1.64 -8.90
CA PHE A 266 18.81 2.26 -7.84
C PHE A 266 19.86 1.30 -7.28
N LEU A 267 19.48 0.03 -7.04
CA LEU A 267 20.41 -1.00 -6.58
C LEU A 267 21.52 -1.25 -7.61
N PHE A 268 21.17 -1.29 -8.90
CA PHE A 268 22.13 -1.42 -10.00
C PHE A 268 22.88 -0.14 -10.38
N GLY A 269 22.61 1.00 -9.72
CA GLY A 269 23.25 2.28 -10.01
C GLY A 269 22.83 2.92 -11.34
N GLN A 270 21.72 2.47 -11.94
CA GLN A 270 21.19 2.93 -13.23
C GLN A 270 20.32 4.19 -13.05
N PHE A 271 20.91 5.30 -12.60
CA PHE A 271 20.19 6.55 -12.34
C PHE A 271 19.56 7.16 -13.61
N THR A 272 20.18 6.93 -14.78
CA THR A 272 19.62 7.35 -16.08
C THR A 272 18.28 6.68 -16.38
N ALA A 273 18.13 5.40 -16.04
CA ALA A 273 16.89 4.67 -16.25
C ALA A 273 15.77 5.18 -15.30
N ILE A 274 16.12 5.57 -14.08
CA ILE A 274 15.19 6.22 -13.15
C ILE A 274 14.72 7.58 -13.71
N ALA A 275 15.64 8.39 -14.23
CA ALA A 275 15.30 9.67 -14.85
C ALA A 275 14.37 9.49 -16.07
N ALA A 276 14.61 8.46 -16.89
CA ALA A 276 13.75 8.12 -18.02
C ALA A 276 12.32 7.74 -17.59
N ILE A 277 12.17 6.91 -16.55
CA ILE A 277 10.85 6.57 -15.98
C ILE A 277 10.10 7.84 -15.54
N MET A 278 10.79 8.73 -14.83
CA MET A 278 10.20 9.99 -14.37
C MET A 278 9.78 10.90 -15.53
N ALA A 279 10.59 10.98 -16.58
CA ALA A 279 10.26 11.74 -17.78
C ALA A 279 9.02 11.19 -18.49
N ILE A 280 8.95 9.86 -18.67
CA ILE A 280 7.80 9.18 -19.28
C ILE A 280 6.52 9.46 -18.47
N LYS A 281 6.61 9.34 -17.13
CA LYS A 281 5.47 9.57 -16.24
C LYS A 281 4.96 11.01 -16.31
N THR A 282 5.85 11.99 -16.35
CA THR A 282 5.47 13.40 -16.53
C THR A 282 4.88 13.65 -17.92
N ALA A 283 5.41 13.02 -18.97
CA ALA A 283 4.92 13.17 -20.34
C ALA A 283 3.49 12.65 -20.51
N PHE A 284 3.17 11.46 -19.97
CA PHE A 284 1.80 10.92 -20.03
C PHE A 284 0.78 11.81 -19.33
N ARG A 285 1.22 12.53 -18.31
CA ARG A 285 0.37 13.39 -17.51
C ARG A 285 0.10 14.76 -18.13
N PHE A 286 0.94 15.20 -19.07
CA PHE A 286 0.72 16.45 -19.78
C PHE A 286 -0.61 16.45 -20.57
N ASN A 287 -1.08 15.27 -20.98
CA ASN A 287 -2.34 15.14 -21.71
C ASN A 287 -3.58 15.32 -20.82
N ASP A 288 -3.47 15.02 -19.52
CA ASP A 288 -4.55 15.17 -18.53
C ASP A 288 -4.70 16.61 -18.01
N LEU A 289 -3.69 17.47 -18.22
CA LEU A 289 -3.67 18.88 -17.78
C LEU A 289 -4.48 19.84 -18.68
N LYS A 290 -5.10 19.35 -19.75
CA LYS A 290 -5.83 20.18 -20.73
C LYS A 290 -7.27 20.54 -20.36
N ASP A 291 -7.86 19.91 -19.33
CA ASP A 291 -9.21 20.23 -18.84
C ASP A 291 -9.11 21.10 -17.57
N ASP A 292 -9.67 22.32 -17.59
CA ASP A 292 -9.51 23.32 -16.51
C ASP A 292 -10.02 22.87 -15.12
N ASN A 293 -10.98 21.94 -15.08
CA ASN A 293 -11.50 21.36 -13.83
C ASN A 293 -10.62 20.23 -13.25
N ASP A 294 -9.61 19.77 -13.99
CA ASP A 294 -8.66 18.72 -13.56
C ASP A 294 -7.34 19.30 -13.02
N SER A 295 -7.16 20.64 -13.00
CA SER A 295 -5.94 21.30 -12.53
C SER A 295 -5.55 20.90 -11.10
N HIS A 296 -6.47 21.03 -10.14
CA HIS A 296 -6.23 20.63 -8.74
C HIS A 296 -5.97 19.13 -8.58
N ARG A 297 -6.70 18.29 -9.31
CA ARG A 297 -6.47 16.84 -9.31
C ARG A 297 -5.06 16.52 -9.82
N SER A 298 -4.61 17.24 -10.85
CA SER A 298 -3.26 17.17 -11.37
C SER A 298 -2.22 17.91 -10.52
N GLU A 299 -2.57 18.66 -9.48
CA GLU A 299 -1.59 19.05 -8.46
C GLU A 299 -1.39 17.88 -7.48
N TYR A 300 -2.48 17.28 -7.00
CA TYR A 300 -2.44 16.19 -6.01
C TYR A 300 -1.77 14.92 -6.53
N ILE A 301 -2.05 14.52 -7.77
CA ILE A 301 -1.37 13.35 -8.36
C ILE A 301 0.16 13.64 -8.46
N MET A 302 0.61 14.91 -8.47
CA MET A 302 2.01 15.32 -8.73
C MET A 302 2.75 15.29 -7.43
N LEU A 303 2.13 15.89 -6.42
CA LEU A 303 2.52 15.75 -5.03
C LEU A 303 2.64 14.26 -4.65
N GLY A 304 1.65 13.43 -5.00
CA GLY A 304 1.67 11.99 -4.73
C GLY A 304 2.84 11.27 -5.44
N THR A 305 3.11 11.62 -6.69
CA THR A 305 4.24 11.08 -7.45
C THR A 305 5.57 11.48 -6.84
N PHE A 306 5.73 12.74 -6.46
CA PHE A 306 6.96 13.25 -5.85
C PHE A 306 7.24 12.61 -4.49
N ILE A 307 6.20 12.45 -3.65
CA ILE A 307 6.34 11.79 -2.35
C ILE A 307 6.63 10.30 -2.50
N SER A 308 5.98 9.62 -3.45
CA SER A 308 6.28 8.22 -3.77
C SER A 308 7.72 8.06 -4.23
N LEU A 309 8.22 8.95 -5.10
CA LEU A 309 9.61 8.96 -5.54
C LEU A 309 10.56 9.15 -4.36
N PHE A 310 10.33 10.19 -3.55
CA PHE A 310 11.17 10.50 -2.39
C PHE A 310 11.24 9.33 -1.39
N ALA A 311 10.10 8.75 -1.04
CA ALA A 311 10.04 7.58 -0.17
C ALA A 311 10.79 6.39 -0.79
N THR A 312 10.64 6.17 -2.10
CA THR A 312 11.32 5.09 -2.82
C THR A 312 12.83 5.26 -2.79
N PHE A 313 13.33 6.47 -3.03
CA PHE A 313 14.74 6.79 -2.95
C PHE A 313 15.30 6.58 -1.53
N LEU A 314 14.60 7.08 -0.51
CA LEU A 314 15.03 6.95 0.88
C LEU A 314 15.12 5.48 1.31
N ILE A 315 14.09 4.68 0.99
CA ILE A 315 14.08 3.25 1.29
C ILE A 315 15.18 2.54 0.49
N SER A 316 15.35 2.84 -0.80
CA SER A 316 16.41 2.24 -1.62
C SER A 316 17.80 2.52 -1.06
N LEU A 317 18.04 3.73 -0.55
CA LEU A 317 19.29 4.12 0.08
C LEU A 317 19.54 3.34 1.38
N ILE A 318 18.52 3.25 2.25
CA ILE A 318 18.60 2.48 3.50
C ILE A 318 18.90 1.00 3.18
N ILE A 319 18.16 0.42 2.25
CA ILE A 319 18.35 -0.98 1.84
C ILE A 319 19.75 -1.21 1.26
N LYS A 320 20.21 -0.34 0.36
CA LYS A 320 21.55 -0.43 -0.23
C LYS A 320 22.67 -0.35 0.82
N HIS A 321 22.48 0.45 1.88
CA HIS A 321 23.44 0.53 2.99
C HIS A 321 23.59 -0.81 3.74
N PHE A 322 22.51 -1.58 3.85
CA PHE A 322 22.48 -2.84 4.59
C PHE A 322 22.76 -4.10 3.75
N VAL A 323 22.81 -3.98 2.42
CA VAL A 323 23.10 -5.08 1.50
C VAL A 323 24.61 -5.22 1.30
N SER A 324 25.15 -6.41 1.58
CA SER A 324 26.54 -6.73 1.28
C SER A 324 26.66 -7.34 -0.11
N VAL A 325 27.06 -6.53 -1.10
CA VAL A 325 27.12 -6.95 -2.52
C VAL A 325 28.10 -8.11 -2.73
N GLY A 326 29.27 -8.08 -2.10
CA GLY A 326 30.27 -9.15 -2.23
C GLY A 326 29.81 -10.48 -1.65
N GLU A 327 29.18 -10.46 -0.47
CA GLU A 327 28.65 -11.67 0.17
C GLU A 327 27.43 -12.22 -0.58
N LEU A 328 26.60 -11.34 -1.14
CA LEU A 328 25.47 -11.73 -1.98
C LEU A 328 25.95 -12.42 -3.26
N ALA A 329 26.96 -11.88 -3.95
CA ALA A 329 27.52 -12.47 -5.16
C ALA A 329 28.09 -13.87 -4.89
N LYS A 330 28.93 -14.02 -3.86
CA LYS A 330 29.48 -15.31 -3.43
C LYS A 330 28.39 -16.34 -3.10
N PHE A 331 27.33 -15.90 -2.43
CA PHE A 331 26.20 -16.77 -2.08
C PHE A 331 25.46 -17.25 -3.33
N ILE A 332 25.16 -16.34 -4.27
CA ILE A 332 24.53 -16.67 -5.55
C ILE A 332 25.41 -17.65 -6.34
N ASP A 333 26.72 -17.39 -6.43
CA ASP A 333 27.67 -18.28 -7.11
C ASP A 333 27.65 -19.68 -6.50
N THR A 334 27.53 -19.80 -5.17
CA THR A 334 27.46 -21.11 -4.51
C THR A 334 26.16 -21.84 -4.81
N LEU A 335 25.05 -21.14 -5.03
CA LEU A 335 23.78 -21.75 -5.43
C LEU A 335 23.78 -22.20 -6.90
N ILE A 336 24.50 -21.48 -7.78
CA ILE A 336 24.50 -21.74 -9.23
C ILE A 336 25.55 -22.80 -9.60
N LYS A 337 26.74 -22.78 -8.98
CA LYS A 337 27.86 -23.70 -9.28
C LYS A 337 27.49 -25.19 -9.35
N PRO A 338 26.58 -25.74 -8.54
CA PRO A 338 26.18 -27.15 -8.65
C PRO A 338 25.40 -27.50 -9.93
N TYR A 339 24.92 -26.49 -10.67
CA TYR A 339 24.07 -26.65 -11.85
C TYR A 339 24.72 -26.16 -13.15
N MET A 340 25.94 -25.65 -13.07
CA MET A 340 26.83 -25.34 -14.20
C MET A 340 27.87 -26.43 -14.35
#